data_AF-A0A814XH79-F1
#
_entry.id   AF-A0A814XH79-F1
#
_cell.length_a   1.000
_cell.length_b   1.000
_cell.length_c   1.000
_cell.angle_alpha   90.00
_cell.angle_beta   90.00
_cell.angle_gamma   90.00
#
_symmetry.space_group_name_H-M   'P 1'
#
loop_
_entity.id
_entity.type
_entity.pdbx_description
1 polymer ?
#
loop_
_entity_poly.entity_id
_entity_poly.type
_entity_poly.pdbx_seq_one_letter_code
_entity_poly.pdbx_strand_id
1 'polypeptide(L)'
;MTESLATMFQQHREHLSQLQNRLLTSPIDSIPIDVYKELMITYLCLSKINEAKFLWENLPVNMKTDKEFQYIASLVSSLNLKQYEDFYRLCQIALENSSLYDISTQMNKYIQQLISRVTIQNVELIELAYKSISFDDLQKIFGLNTKMIQQICNERAWQIDSGGIYVLPKRNDNISAASNTNLAKLVELVCFLER
;
A
#
# COMPACT_ATOMS: atom_id res chain seq x y z
N MET A 1 -16.56 5.01 0.83
CA MET A 1 -15.32 4.27 0.51
C MET A 1 -14.42 4.03 1.72
N THR A 2 -14.35 4.94 2.68
CA THR A 2 -13.46 4.85 3.87
C THR A 2 -13.85 3.74 4.85
N GLU A 3 -15.14 3.53 5.12
CA GLU A 3 -15.61 2.47 6.05
C GLU A 3 -15.30 1.05 5.54
N SER A 4 -15.39 0.81 4.23
CA SER A 4 -15.04 -0.48 3.62
C SER A 4 -13.53 -0.76 3.65
N LEU A 5 -12.70 0.28 3.54
CA LEU A 5 -11.24 0.13 3.69
C LEU A 5 -10.87 -0.14 5.14
N ALA A 6 -11.50 0.55 6.10
CA ALA A 6 -11.24 0.37 7.53
C ALA A 6 -11.57 -1.06 7.99
N THR A 7 -12.70 -1.62 7.52
CA THR A 7 -13.05 -3.03 7.81
C THR A 7 -12.10 -4.01 7.14
N MET A 8 -11.66 -3.76 5.90
CA MET A 8 -10.64 -4.59 5.25
C MET A 8 -9.29 -4.54 5.99
N PHE A 9 -8.83 -3.37 6.43
CA PHE A 9 -7.60 -3.25 7.23
C PHE A 9 -7.70 -3.98 8.56
N GLN A 10 -8.87 -3.91 9.21
CA GLN A 10 -9.13 -4.64 10.45
C GLN A 10 -9.07 -6.16 10.22
N GLN A 11 -9.70 -6.65 9.15
CA GLN A 11 -9.62 -8.06 8.75
C GLN A 11 -8.18 -8.50 8.46
N HIS A 12 -7.38 -7.70 7.75
CA HIS A 12 -5.98 -8.00 7.50
C HIS A 12 -5.13 -8.01 8.79
N ARG A 13 -5.43 -7.15 9.77
CA ARG A 13 -4.75 -7.15 11.07
C ARG A 13 -5.09 -8.40 11.90
N GLU A 14 -6.35 -8.81 11.89
CA GLU A 14 -6.79 -10.03 12.55
C GLU A 14 -6.16 -11.26 11.90
N HIS A 15 -6.12 -11.30 10.56
CA HIS A 15 -5.45 -12.34 9.81
C HIS A 15 -3.94 -12.39 10.08
N LEU A 16 -3.28 -11.23 10.16
CA LEU A 16 -1.87 -11.14 10.56
C LEU A 16 -1.64 -11.73 11.95
N SER A 17 -2.49 -11.40 12.93
CA SER A 17 -2.40 -11.94 14.29
C SER A 17 -2.55 -13.46 14.29
N GLN A 18 -3.50 -13.99 13.51
CA GLN A 18 -3.68 -15.45 13.36
C GLN A 18 -2.44 -16.11 12.75
N LEU A 19 -1.85 -15.54 11.70
CA LEU A 19 -0.64 -16.07 11.07
C LEU A 19 0.55 -16.03 12.03
N GLN A 20 0.74 -14.94 12.77
CA GLN A 20 1.81 -14.82 13.77
C GLN A 20 1.65 -15.84 14.90
N ASN A 21 0.42 -16.03 15.39
CA ASN A 21 0.14 -17.06 16.40
C ASN A 21 0.46 -18.47 15.87
N ARG A 22 0.11 -18.77 14.61
CA ARG A 22 0.46 -20.06 13.98
C ARG A 22 1.97 -20.29 13.91
N LEU A 23 2.77 -19.24 13.69
CA LEU A 23 4.23 -19.33 13.68
C LEU A 23 4.80 -19.59 15.08
N LEU A 24 4.21 -18.99 16.11
CA LEU A 24 4.65 -19.14 17.50
C LEU A 24 4.26 -20.50 18.12
N THR A 25 3.13 -21.08 17.71
CA THR A 25 2.64 -22.36 18.25
C THR A 25 3.23 -23.58 17.54
N SER A 26 3.74 -23.42 16.33
CA SER A 26 4.24 -24.53 15.52
C SER A 26 5.75 -24.74 15.75
N PRO A 27 6.24 -25.99 15.73
CA PRO A 27 7.68 -26.24 15.75
C PRO A 27 8.33 -25.64 14.49
N ILE A 28 9.48 -25.00 14.68
CA ILE A 28 10.21 -24.20 13.67
C ILE A 28 10.45 -25.00 12.37
N ASP A 29 10.67 -26.32 12.48
CA ASP A 29 11.01 -27.19 11.35
C ASP A 29 9.80 -27.62 10.48
N SER A 30 8.57 -27.29 10.87
CA SER A 30 7.35 -27.76 10.18
C SER A 30 6.51 -26.65 9.54
N ILE A 31 7.00 -25.41 9.51
CA ILE A 31 6.22 -24.28 8.98
C ILE A 31 6.22 -24.32 7.45
N PRO A 32 5.05 -24.43 6.78
CA PRO A 32 4.96 -24.42 5.33
C PRO A 32 5.38 -23.08 4.75
N ILE A 33 6.01 -23.10 3.58
CA ILE A 33 6.39 -21.89 2.85
C ILE A 33 5.19 -20.98 2.53
N ASP A 34 4.01 -21.58 2.34
CA ASP A 34 2.77 -20.87 2.03
C ASP A 34 2.37 -19.90 3.14
N VAL A 35 2.64 -20.25 4.41
CA VAL A 35 2.38 -19.35 5.55
C VAL A 35 3.26 -18.10 5.48
N TYR A 36 4.51 -18.23 5.03
CA TYR A 36 5.41 -17.09 4.84
C TYR A 36 4.99 -16.23 3.65
N LYS A 37 4.51 -16.84 2.56
CA LYS A 37 3.94 -16.11 1.41
C LYS A 37 2.73 -15.26 1.85
N GLU A 38 1.77 -15.88 2.52
CA GLU A 38 0.57 -15.21 3.06
C GLU A 38 0.94 -14.08 4.03
N LEU A 39 1.91 -14.32 4.91
CA LEU A 39 2.39 -13.33 5.86
C LEU A 39 3.01 -12.11 5.15
N MET A 40 3.87 -12.35 4.16
CA MET A 40 4.58 -11.28 3.44
C MET A 40 3.60 -10.37 2.70
N ILE A 41 2.58 -10.95 2.07
CA ILE A 41 1.54 -10.20 1.36
C ILE A 41 0.64 -9.44 2.31
N THR A 42 0.29 -10.06 3.43
CA THR A 42 -0.50 -9.38 4.46
C THR A 42 0.26 -8.15 4.99
N TYR A 43 1.57 -8.24 5.16
CA TYR A 43 2.40 -7.07 5.48
C TYR A 43 2.35 -5.99 4.40
N LEU A 44 2.43 -6.36 3.12
CA LEU A 44 2.28 -5.40 2.02
C LEU A 44 0.91 -4.70 2.03
N CYS A 45 -0.18 -5.44 2.22
CA CYS A 45 -1.53 -4.88 2.33
C CYS A 45 -1.62 -3.89 3.51
N LEU A 46 -0.90 -4.13 4.61
CA LEU A 46 -0.88 -3.30 5.81
C LEU A 46 0.13 -2.12 5.76
N SER A 47 0.76 -1.83 4.62
CA SER A 47 1.82 -0.80 4.49
C SER A 47 3.12 -1.12 5.23
N LYS A 48 3.28 -2.34 5.74
CA LYS A 48 4.42 -2.75 6.57
C LYS A 48 5.55 -3.28 5.69
N ILE A 49 6.05 -2.41 4.81
CA ILE A 49 7.06 -2.75 3.78
C ILE A 49 8.38 -3.17 4.44
N ASN A 50 8.76 -2.51 5.54
CA ASN A 50 9.99 -2.80 6.26
C ASN A 50 9.94 -4.21 6.89
N GLU A 51 8.80 -4.57 7.48
CA GLU A 51 8.58 -5.89 8.08
C GLU A 51 8.56 -6.98 7.01
N ALA A 52 7.96 -6.71 5.84
CA ALA A 52 8.02 -7.62 4.68
C ALA A 52 9.46 -7.81 4.17
N LYS A 53 10.24 -6.73 4.10
CA LYS A 53 11.65 -6.77 3.72
C LYS A 53 12.49 -7.58 4.72
N PHE A 54 12.30 -7.32 6.01
CA PHE A 54 13.00 -8.03 7.08
C PHE A 54 12.65 -9.53 7.07
N LEU A 55 11.38 -9.86 6.81
CA LEU A 55 10.95 -11.24 6.63
C LEU A 55 11.72 -11.92 5.49
N TRP A 56 11.80 -11.28 4.32
CA TRP A 56 12.55 -11.81 3.17
C TRP A 56 14.04 -11.99 3.46
N GLU A 57 14.69 -11.05 4.12
CA GLU A 57 16.12 -11.10 4.42
C GLU A 57 16.47 -12.27 5.35
N ASN A 58 15.64 -12.55 6.36
CA ASN A 58 15.89 -13.60 7.36
C ASN A 58 15.57 -15.03 6.91
N LEU A 59 14.95 -15.22 5.73
CA LEU A 59 14.57 -16.55 5.28
C LEU A 59 15.76 -17.32 4.69
N PRO A 60 15.82 -18.65 4.95
CA PRO A 60 16.87 -19.50 4.40
C PRO A 60 16.76 -19.63 2.88
N VAL A 61 17.90 -19.87 2.21
CA VAL A 61 18.01 -19.83 0.74
C VAL A 61 17.13 -20.87 0.05
N ASN A 62 16.90 -22.01 0.70
CA ASN A 62 16.01 -23.07 0.22
C ASN A 62 14.54 -22.64 0.08
N MET A 63 14.08 -21.66 0.88
CA MET A 63 12.73 -21.12 0.75
C MET A 63 12.64 -20.05 -0.35
N LYS A 64 13.77 -19.43 -0.70
CA LYS A 64 13.81 -18.38 -1.74
C LYS A 64 13.79 -18.93 -3.16
N THR A 65 13.79 -20.25 -3.37
CA THR A 65 13.74 -20.86 -4.70
C THR A 65 12.33 -20.93 -5.29
N ASP A 66 11.30 -20.73 -4.46
CA ASP A 66 9.91 -20.72 -4.90
C ASP A 66 9.60 -19.48 -5.75
N LYS A 67 9.05 -19.70 -6.95
CA LYS A 67 8.81 -18.65 -7.96
C LYS A 67 7.76 -17.64 -7.51
N GLU A 68 6.69 -18.10 -6.86
CA GLU A 68 5.63 -17.23 -6.35
C GLU A 68 6.17 -16.36 -5.22
N PHE A 69 7.04 -16.92 -4.37
CA PHE A 69 7.65 -16.17 -3.28
C PHE A 69 8.67 -15.14 -3.76
N GLN A 70 9.48 -15.46 -4.77
CA GLN A 70 10.36 -14.50 -5.46
C GLN A 70 9.58 -13.36 -6.12
N TYR A 71 8.42 -13.68 -6.69
CA TYR A 71 7.55 -12.67 -7.30
C TYR A 71 7.03 -11.68 -6.25
N ILE A 72 6.54 -12.16 -5.10
CA ILE A 72 6.13 -11.28 -3.99
C ILE A 72 7.32 -10.45 -3.51
N ALA A 73 8.51 -11.04 -3.38
CA ALA A 73 9.71 -10.30 -2.97
C ALA A 73 10.08 -9.19 -3.97
N SER A 74 9.85 -9.42 -5.26
CA SER A 74 10.02 -8.41 -6.31
C SER A 74 9.03 -7.26 -6.13
N LEU A 75 7.76 -7.55 -5.80
CA LEU A 75 6.77 -6.51 -5.45
C LEU A 75 7.20 -5.71 -4.22
N VAL A 76 7.71 -6.37 -3.17
CA VAL A 76 8.27 -5.69 -1.97
C VAL A 76 9.39 -4.74 -2.37
N SER A 77 10.32 -5.20 -3.21
CA SER A 77 11.46 -4.39 -3.66
C SER A 77 11.02 -3.16 -4.46
N SER A 78 10.12 -3.32 -5.43
CA SER A 78 9.62 -2.21 -6.24
C SER A 78 8.93 -1.15 -5.39
N LEU A 79 8.11 -1.57 -4.41
CA LEU A 79 7.46 -0.64 -3.48
C LEU A 79 8.44 0.04 -2.53
N ASN A 80 9.45 -0.69 -2.02
CA ASN A 80 10.47 -0.14 -1.14
C ASN A 80 11.34 0.92 -1.84
N LEU A 81 11.66 0.70 -3.12
CA LEU A 81 12.42 1.64 -3.95
C LEU A 81 11.55 2.74 -4.60
N LYS A 82 10.23 2.74 -4.33
CA LYS A 82 9.24 3.66 -4.94
C LYS A 82 9.23 3.61 -6.49
N GLN A 83 9.56 2.45 -7.05
CA GLN A 83 9.49 2.18 -8.48
C GLN A 83 8.06 1.75 -8.84
N TYR A 84 7.15 2.73 -8.91
CA TYR A 84 5.73 2.47 -9.13
C TYR A 84 5.46 1.86 -10.52
N GLU A 85 6.17 2.30 -11.56
CA GLU A 85 6.04 1.75 -12.92
C GLU A 85 6.34 0.24 -12.94
N ASP A 86 7.44 -0.18 -12.31
CA ASP A 86 7.78 -1.59 -12.18
C ASP A 86 6.75 -2.37 -11.37
N PHE A 87 6.24 -1.78 -10.29
CA PHE A 87 5.20 -2.37 -9.47
C PHE A 87 3.93 -2.66 -10.28
N TYR A 88 3.39 -1.65 -10.99
CA TYR A 88 2.16 -1.82 -11.78
C TYR A 88 2.35 -2.78 -12.95
N ARG A 89 3.52 -2.74 -13.61
CA ARG A 89 3.88 -3.72 -14.65
C ARG A 89 3.87 -5.15 -14.12
N LEU A 90 4.50 -5.39 -12.96
CA LEU A 90 4.50 -6.71 -12.32
C LEU A 90 3.07 -7.15 -12.00
N CYS A 91 2.25 -6.27 -11.40
CA CYS A 91 0.86 -6.57 -11.08
C CYS A 91 0.03 -6.92 -12.32
N GLN A 92 0.19 -6.19 -13.43
CA GLN A 92 -0.50 -6.49 -14.69
C GLN A 92 -0.11 -7.88 -15.22
N ILE A 93 1.19 -8.21 -15.20
CA ILE A 93 1.67 -9.53 -15.60
C ILE A 93 1.02 -10.64 -14.76
N ALA A 94 0.88 -10.45 -13.44
CA ALA A 94 0.22 -11.43 -12.58
C ALA A 94 -1.27 -11.61 -12.88
N LEU A 95 -1.99 -10.51 -13.17
CA LEU A 95 -3.42 -10.54 -13.46
C LEU A 95 -3.73 -11.16 -14.83
N GLU A 96 -2.89 -10.88 -15.85
CA GLU A 96 -3.08 -11.38 -17.21
C GLU A 96 -2.53 -12.80 -17.39
N ASN A 97 -1.41 -13.13 -16.73
CA ASN A 97 -0.71 -14.40 -16.89
C ASN A 97 -0.74 -15.23 -15.60
N SER A 98 -1.94 -15.43 -15.04
CA SER A 98 -2.14 -16.25 -13.84
C SER A 98 -1.62 -17.70 -14.00
N SER A 99 -1.39 -18.17 -15.23
CA SER A 99 -0.87 -19.51 -15.55
C SER A 99 0.66 -19.63 -15.64
N LEU A 100 1.42 -18.53 -15.78
CA LEU A 100 2.88 -18.60 -15.97
C LEU A 100 3.67 -18.67 -14.64
N TYR A 101 3.07 -18.17 -13.56
CA TYR A 101 3.72 -18.06 -12.25
C TYR A 101 3.05 -18.92 -11.17
N ASP A 102 2.10 -19.79 -11.55
CA ASP A 102 1.28 -20.61 -10.64
C ASP A 102 0.67 -19.80 -9.48
N ILE A 103 0.29 -18.55 -9.76
CA ILE A 103 -0.23 -17.62 -8.75
C ILE A 103 -1.58 -18.14 -8.27
N SER A 104 -1.69 -18.44 -6.98
CA SER A 104 -2.94 -18.96 -6.43
C SER A 104 -4.08 -17.92 -6.51
N THR A 105 -5.34 -18.38 -6.55
CA THR A 105 -6.49 -17.46 -6.65
C THR A 105 -6.56 -16.48 -5.46
N GLN A 106 -6.08 -16.88 -4.29
CA GLN A 106 -5.99 -16.03 -3.11
C GLN A 106 -5.01 -14.87 -3.32
N MET A 107 -3.87 -15.15 -3.95
CA MET A 107 -2.85 -14.17 -4.26
C MET A 107 -3.34 -13.09 -5.21
N ASN A 108 -4.10 -13.47 -6.24
CA ASN A 108 -4.69 -12.51 -7.18
C ASN A 108 -5.62 -11.52 -6.45
N LYS A 109 -6.41 -12.01 -5.48
CA LYS A 109 -7.25 -11.15 -4.64
C LYS A 109 -6.40 -10.17 -3.83
N TYR A 110 -5.32 -10.64 -3.21
CA TYR A 110 -4.43 -9.76 -2.47
C TYR A 110 -3.71 -8.73 -3.35
N ILE A 111 -3.29 -9.11 -4.56
CA ILE A 111 -2.68 -8.18 -5.53
C ILE A 111 -3.67 -7.08 -5.91
N GLN A 112 -4.93 -7.42 -6.20
CA GLN A 112 -5.96 -6.42 -6.50
C GLN A 112 -6.22 -5.47 -5.32
N GLN A 113 -6.24 -6.00 -4.09
CA GLN A 113 -6.35 -5.19 -2.88
C GLN A 113 -5.14 -4.26 -2.71
N LEU A 114 -3.93 -4.77 -2.97
CA LEU A 114 -2.69 -4.00 -2.90
C LEU A 114 -2.68 -2.86 -3.92
N ILE A 115 -3.04 -3.12 -5.18
CA ILE A 115 -3.18 -2.09 -6.23
C ILE A 115 -4.13 -0.99 -5.77
N SER A 116 -5.34 -1.37 -5.35
CA SER A 116 -6.38 -0.42 -4.94
C SER A 116 -5.87 0.49 -3.83
N ARG A 117 -5.19 -0.11 -2.85
CA ARG A 117 -4.65 0.56 -1.68
C ARG A 117 -3.46 1.47 -1.99
N VAL A 118 -2.50 1.02 -2.81
CA VAL A 118 -1.38 1.85 -3.29
C VAL A 118 -1.90 3.04 -4.08
N THR A 119 -2.89 2.84 -4.94
CA THR A 119 -3.54 3.91 -5.70
C THR A 119 -4.21 4.93 -4.77
N ILE A 120 -4.97 4.48 -3.76
CA ILE A 120 -5.58 5.39 -2.78
C ILE A 120 -4.51 6.19 -2.03
N GLN A 121 -3.47 5.53 -1.53
CA GLN A 121 -2.38 6.19 -0.82
C GLN A 121 -1.66 7.23 -1.70
N ASN A 122 -1.40 6.90 -2.97
CA ASN A 122 -0.77 7.82 -3.91
C ASN A 122 -1.67 9.02 -4.22
N VAL A 123 -2.99 8.82 -4.38
CA VAL A 123 -3.95 9.92 -4.51
C VAL A 123 -3.90 10.85 -3.30
N GLU A 124 -3.98 10.30 -2.09
CA GLU A 124 -3.91 11.09 -0.85
C GLU A 124 -2.59 11.86 -0.73
N LEU A 125 -1.47 11.20 -1.08
CA LEU A 125 -0.16 11.85 -1.07
C LEU A 125 -0.09 12.99 -2.08
N ILE A 126 -0.65 12.82 -3.29
CA ILE A 126 -0.67 13.85 -4.33
C ILE A 126 -1.49 15.05 -3.88
N GLU A 127 -2.69 14.84 -3.33
CA GLU A 127 -3.56 15.91 -2.81
C GLU A 127 -2.90 16.72 -1.69
N LEU A 128 -2.02 16.10 -0.90
CA LEU A 128 -1.32 16.75 0.21
C LEU A 128 -0.02 17.45 -0.22
N ALA A 129 0.75 16.83 -1.12
CA ALA A 129 2.10 17.26 -1.44
C ALA A 129 2.18 18.23 -2.63
N TYR A 130 1.25 18.13 -3.59
CA TYR A 130 1.35 18.86 -4.85
C TYR A 130 0.23 19.89 -5.00
N LYS A 131 0.63 21.13 -5.33
CA LYS A 131 -0.30 22.16 -5.84
C LYS A 131 -0.52 22.03 -7.34
N SER A 132 0.52 21.59 -8.04
CA SER A 132 0.51 21.29 -9.47
C SER A 132 1.50 20.15 -9.71
N ILE A 133 1.14 19.25 -10.62
CA ILE A 133 1.95 18.09 -11.01
C ILE A 133 1.81 17.88 -12.53
N SER A 134 2.86 17.42 -13.18
CA SER A 134 2.80 17.13 -14.61
C SER A 134 1.94 15.88 -14.87
N PHE A 135 1.26 15.86 -16.01
CA PHE A 135 0.43 14.73 -16.40
C PHE A 135 1.26 13.45 -16.65
N ASP A 136 2.49 13.61 -17.16
CA ASP A 136 3.44 12.51 -17.38
C ASP A 136 3.93 11.89 -16.06
N ASP A 137 4.21 12.71 -15.05
CA ASP A 137 4.58 12.19 -13.73
C ASP A 137 3.40 11.46 -13.07
N LEU A 138 2.17 11.94 -13.25
CA LEU A 138 0.98 11.21 -12.81
C LEU A 138 0.85 9.85 -13.50
N GLN A 139 1.16 9.76 -14.79
CA GLN A 139 1.20 8.48 -15.52
C GLN A 139 2.20 7.51 -14.91
N LYS A 140 3.40 7.97 -14.59
CA LYS A 140 4.44 7.13 -13.96
C LYS A 140 4.06 6.71 -12.54
N ILE A 141 3.45 7.60 -11.76
CA ILE A 141 3.06 7.32 -10.37
C ILE A 141 1.92 6.31 -10.30
N PHE A 142 0.94 6.40 -11.20
CA PHE A 142 -0.20 5.48 -11.21
C PHE A 142 0.00 4.25 -12.09
N GLY A 143 0.96 4.26 -13.01
CA GLY A 143 1.15 3.17 -13.98
C GLY A 143 -0.07 2.95 -14.88
N LEU A 144 -0.88 4.00 -15.11
CA LEU A 144 -2.14 3.93 -15.83
C LEU A 144 -2.09 4.72 -17.15
N ASN A 145 -2.97 4.35 -18.07
CA ASN A 145 -3.13 5.06 -19.33
C ASN A 145 -3.83 6.42 -19.12
N THR A 146 -3.62 7.37 -20.04
CA THR A 146 -4.17 8.74 -20.05
C THR A 146 -5.66 8.78 -19.72
N LYS A 147 -6.45 7.87 -20.29
CA LYS A 147 -7.91 7.82 -20.09
C LYS A 147 -8.31 7.54 -18.64
N MET A 148 -7.61 6.61 -17.99
CA MET A 148 -7.91 6.23 -16.59
C MET A 148 -7.48 7.35 -15.64
N ILE A 149 -6.41 8.06 -15.94
CA ILE A 149 -5.96 9.20 -15.12
C ILE A 149 -6.95 10.36 -15.25
N GLN A 150 -7.44 10.66 -16.46
CA GLN A 150 -8.50 11.64 -16.63
C GLN A 150 -9.75 11.29 -15.83
N GLN A 151 -10.12 10.00 -15.78
CA GLN A 151 -11.22 9.54 -14.94
C GLN A 151 -10.96 9.79 -13.45
N ILE A 152 -9.76 9.48 -12.95
CA ILE A 152 -9.37 9.76 -11.55
C ILE A 152 -9.42 11.27 -11.27
N CYS A 153 -8.89 12.10 -12.17
CA CYS A 153 -8.95 13.56 -12.04
C CYS A 153 -10.39 14.06 -11.95
N ASN A 154 -11.29 13.54 -12.79
CA ASN A 154 -12.70 13.91 -12.79
C ASN A 154 -13.41 13.47 -11.51
N GLU A 155 -13.19 12.22 -11.07
CA GLU A 155 -13.77 11.67 -9.83
C GLU A 155 -13.32 12.44 -8.58
N ARG A 156 -12.06 12.92 -8.58
CA ARG A 156 -11.47 13.69 -7.47
C ARG A 156 -11.62 15.20 -7.63
N ALA A 157 -12.32 15.65 -8.67
CA ALA A 157 -12.48 17.06 -9.01
C ALA A 157 -11.14 17.83 -9.09
N TRP A 158 -10.09 17.17 -9.58
CA TRP A 158 -8.81 17.79 -9.90
C TRP A 158 -8.93 18.55 -11.21
N GLN A 159 -8.34 19.74 -11.29
CA GLN A 159 -8.41 20.56 -12.49
C GLN A 159 -7.26 20.23 -13.43
N ILE A 160 -7.56 20.06 -14.71
CA ILE A 160 -6.55 19.91 -15.76
C ILE A 160 -6.36 21.29 -16.39
N ASP A 161 -5.11 21.73 -16.50
CA ASP A 161 -4.80 23.01 -17.13
C ASP A 161 -5.23 23.03 -18.60
N SER A 162 -5.49 24.23 -19.12
CA SER A 162 -5.87 24.52 -20.50
C SER A 162 -4.93 23.91 -21.56
N GLY A 163 -3.64 23.75 -21.23
CA GLY A 163 -2.66 23.07 -22.08
C GLY A 163 -2.64 21.54 -21.95
N GLY A 164 -3.33 20.95 -20.98
CA GLY A 164 -3.34 19.50 -20.73
C GLY A 164 -2.04 18.92 -20.16
N ILE A 165 -1.05 19.78 -19.87
CA ILE A 165 0.29 19.38 -19.42
C ILE A 165 0.34 19.19 -17.91
N TYR A 166 -0.42 20.00 -17.17
CA TYR A 166 -0.42 20.00 -15.71
C TYR A 166 -1.81 19.69 -15.15
N VAL A 167 -1.79 19.03 -13.99
CA VAL A 167 -2.96 18.77 -13.16
C VAL A 167 -2.78 19.52 -11.86
N LEU A 168 -3.88 20.08 -11.35
CA LEU A 168 -3.99 20.83 -10.11
C LEU A 168 -4.83 19.98 -9.14
N PRO A 169 -4.18 19.18 -8.27
CA PRO A 169 -4.88 18.38 -7.27
C PRO A 169 -5.66 19.28 -6.32
N LYS A 170 -6.87 18.85 -5.95
CA LYS A 170 -7.67 19.54 -4.95
C LYS A 170 -7.28 19.03 -3.58
N ARG A 171 -6.72 19.90 -2.74
CA ARG A 171 -6.37 19.55 -1.37
C ARG A 171 -7.65 19.23 -0.58
N ASN A 172 -7.62 18.11 0.15
CA ASN A 172 -8.67 17.78 1.09
C ASN A 172 -8.39 18.54 2.41
N ASP A 173 -9.01 19.70 2.58
CA ASP A 173 -8.82 20.57 3.76
C ASP A 173 -9.46 20.03 5.05
N ASN A 174 -9.88 18.76 5.06
CA ASN A 174 -10.35 18.05 6.26
C ASN A 174 -9.29 17.89 7.35
N ILE A 175 -8.08 18.42 7.18
CA ILE A 175 -7.13 18.68 8.27
C ILE A 175 -7.57 19.96 9.01
N SER A 176 -8.80 19.96 9.53
CA SER A 176 -9.28 20.98 10.44
C SER A 176 -9.74 20.29 11.72
N ALA A 177 -8.90 20.40 12.75
CA ALA A 177 -9.25 20.48 14.18
C ALA A 177 -8.14 19.91 15.09
N ALA A 178 -6.88 20.28 14.86
CA ALA A 178 -5.85 20.21 15.91
C ALA A 178 -5.96 21.37 16.91
N SER A 179 -7.02 22.21 16.86
CA SER A 179 -7.14 23.36 17.75
C SER A 179 -7.55 22.98 19.17
N ASN A 180 -8.56 22.11 19.33
CA ASN A 180 -9.16 21.88 20.65
C ASN A 180 -8.34 20.94 21.55
N THR A 181 -7.73 19.90 20.98
CA THR A 181 -6.87 18.97 21.74
C THR A 181 -5.54 19.60 22.14
N ASN A 182 -5.02 20.53 21.34
CA ASN A 182 -3.81 21.29 21.69
C ASN A 182 -4.10 22.37 22.75
N LEU A 183 -5.29 22.99 22.74
CA LEU A 183 -5.71 23.90 23.81
C LEU A 183 -5.84 23.19 25.16
N ALA A 184 -6.43 21.99 25.19
CA ALA A 184 -6.53 21.20 26.42
C ALA A 184 -5.15 20.85 27.01
N LYS A 185 -4.18 20.48 26.15
CA LYS A 185 -2.79 20.22 26.57
C LYS A 185 -2.06 21.47 27.05
N LEU A 186 -2.31 22.62 26.44
CA LEU A 186 -1.74 23.90 26.88
C LEU A 186 -2.28 24.30 28.26
N VAL A 187 -3.58 24.12 28.51
CA VAL A 187 -4.18 24.36 29.83
C VAL A 187 -3.60 23.41 30.88
N GLU A 188 -3.43 22.14 30.55
CA GLU A 188 -2.82 21.16 31.45
C GLU A 188 -1.36 21.52 31.80
N LEU A 189 -0.58 21.98 30.82
CA LEU A 189 0.80 22.44 31.03
C LEU A 189 0.86 23.71 31.89
N VAL A 190 -0.05 24.66 31.70
CA VAL A 190 -0.12 25.88 32.54
C VAL A 190 -0.51 25.52 33.97
N CYS A 191 -1.53 24.67 34.16
CA CYS A 191 -1.91 24.19 35.49
C CYS A 191 -0.80 23.39 36.20
N PHE A 192 0.06 22.71 35.44
CA PHE A 192 1.22 22.01 36.00
C PHE A 192 2.32 22.96 36.47
N LEU A 193 2.57 24.06 35.75
CA LEU A 193 3.61 25.05 36.08
C LEU A 193 3.22 26.04 37.18
N GLU A 194 1.92 26.24 37.40
CA GLU A 194 1.40 27.09 38.48
C GLU A 194 1.36 26.39 39.86
N ARG A 195 1.65 25.08 39.91
CA ARG A 195 1.88 24.33 41.15
C ARG A 195 3.34 24.34 41.56
#